data_AF-A0A1C1CHY2-F1
#
_entry.id   AF-A0A1C1CHY2-F1
#
_cell.length_a   1.000
_cell.length_b   1.000
_cell.length_c   1.000
_cell.angle_alpha   90.00
_cell.angle_beta   90.00
_cell.angle_gamma   90.00
#
_symmetry.space_group_name_H-M   'P 1'
#
loop_
_entity.id
_entity.type
_entity.pdbx_description
1 polymer ?
#
loop_
_entity_poly.entity_id
_entity_poly.type
_entity_poly.pdbx_seq_one_letter_code
_entity_poly.pdbx_strand_id
1 'polypeptide(L)'
;MYANTIALALLAATGALAAPHSRRSYDDTVTVILSDGADTGAQVSGLASTSTAMGTPATSGPFTTIEIALGAGVANKELRCQALDNYGTPIVGVRGANIDTTFSDADKGPWTFRQPAHVSEVVCDPAFEKIDPNSDELSLRVILQNQSTETGSQTVLPAGSVAYSAPVGSSGPYETVELSVGSLVEKQDYRCQIQDMAGQPLIVLRGANRDITFSDADKGAWTLENPSAVHKIVCDPTFVAQKL
;
A
#
# COMPACT_ATOMS: atom_id res chain seq x y z
N MET A 1 49.29 63.02 -63.54
CA MET A 1 48.68 63.71 -62.38
C MET A 1 48.44 62.66 -61.31
N TYR A 2 48.93 62.90 -60.09
CA TYR A 2 48.73 62.05 -58.93
C TYR A 2 47.25 62.04 -58.49
N ALA A 3 46.77 60.91 -58.00
CA ALA A 3 45.72 60.86 -56.99
C ALA A 3 45.94 59.62 -56.11
N ASN A 4 46.44 59.87 -54.90
CA ASN A 4 46.48 58.92 -53.79
C ASN A 4 45.05 58.60 -53.33
N THR A 5 44.75 57.33 -53.13
CA THR A 5 43.73 56.90 -52.16
C THR A 5 44.25 55.71 -51.38
N ILE A 6 44.83 56.01 -50.23
CA ILE A 6 45.02 55.08 -49.12
C ILE A 6 43.69 55.09 -48.36
N ALA A 7 43.02 53.94 -48.27
CA ALA A 7 41.84 53.77 -47.42
C ALA A 7 42.10 52.67 -46.39
N LEU A 8 41.85 53.05 -45.15
CA LEU A 8 42.22 52.43 -43.88
C LEU A 8 41.44 51.16 -43.54
N ALA A 9 42.07 50.42 -42.62
CA ALA A 9 41.65 49.23 -41.88
C ALA A 9 40.20 49.20 -41.36
N LEU A 10 39.64 47.99 -41.34
CA LEU A 10 38.72 47.54 -40.31
C LEU A 10 39.13 46.11 -39.90
N LEU A 11 39.86 46.00 -38.78
CA LEU A 11 39.97 44.76 -38.03
C LEU A 11 38.57 44.43 -37.49
N ALA A 12 37.89 43.46 -38.11
CA ALA A 12 36.78 42.80 -37.45
C ALA A 12 37.38 41.94 -36.32
N ALA A 13 37.45 42.51 -35.12
CA ALA A 13 37.60 41.74 -33.91
C ALA A 13 36.40 40.79 -33.84
N THR A 14 36.58 39.55 -34.28
CA THR A 14 35.64 38.46 -33.98
C THR A 14 35.74 38.22 -32.48
N GLY A 15 35.04 39.06 -31.71
CA GLY A 15 34.72 38.78 -30.33
C GLY A 15 34.02 37.44 -30.33
N ALA A 16 34.73 36.43 -29.82
CA ALA A 16 34.13 35.13 -29.56
C ALA A 16 32.95 35.37 -28.63
N LEU A 17 31.74 35.30 -29.19
CA LEU A 17 30.52 35.12 -28.43
C LEU A 17 30.68 33.75 -27.76
N ALA A 18 31.30 33.74 -26.58
CA ALA A 18 31.08 32.68 -25.62
C ALA A 18 29.60 32.77 -25.26
N ALA A 19 28.76 32.13 -26.08
CA ALA A 19 27.36 31.95 -25.77
C ALA A 19 27.31 31.33 -24.37
N PRO A 20 26.57 31.94 -23.42
CA PRO A 20 26.52 31.44 -22.06
C PRO A 20 26.17 29.97 -22.14
N HIS A 21 27.03 29.11 -21.57
CA HIS A 21 26.71 27.71 -21.37
C HIS A 21 25.43 27.70 -20.54
N SER A 22 24.30 27.47 -21.21
CA SER A 22 23.04 27.16 -20.58
C SER A 22 23.34 25.94 -19.72
N ARG A 23 23.50 26.17 -18.41
CA ARG A 23 23.47 25.07 -17.44
C ARG A 23 22.16 24.37 -17.75
N ARG A 24 22.24 23.15 -18.30
CA ARG A 24 21.07 22.29 -18.45
C ARG A 24 20.46 22.21 -17.05
N SER A 25 19.33 22.87 -16.84
CA SER A 25 18.55 22.68 -15.64
C SER A 25 17.94 21.29 -15.80
N TYR A 26 18.58 20.29 -15.20
CA TYR A 26 17.95 18.99 -15.04
C TYR A 26 16.91 19.16 -13.96
N ASP A 27 15.64 18.95 -14.31
CA ASP A 27 14.60 18.78 -13.30
C ASP A 27 14.68 17.35 -12.76
N ASP A 28 15.46 17.18 -11.71
CA ASP A 28 15.65 15.92 -10.99
C ASP A 28 14.81 15.87 -9.71
N THR A 29 13.77 16.70 -9.63
CA THR A 29 12.91 16.81 -8.44
C THR A 29 11.62 16.01 -8.59
N VAL A 30 10.99 15.76 -7.45
CA VAL A 30 9.69 15.12 -7.34
C VAL A 30 8.66 16.15 -6.92
N THR A 31 7.49 16.05 -7.53
CA THR A 31 6.31 16.81 -7.17
C THR A 31 5.20 15.84 -6.76
N VAL A 32 4.62 16.05 -5.59
CA VAL A 32 3.46 15.32 -5.11
C VAL A 32 2.24 16.23 -5.16
N ILE A 33 1.19 15.76 -5.83
CA ILE A 33 -0.06 16.48 -6.04
C ILE A 33 -1.15 15.75 -5.25
N LEU A 34 -1.86 16.50 -4.40
CA LEU A 34 -2.97 16.02 -3.59
C LEU A 34 -4.24 16.73 -4.07
N SER A 35 -5.32 15.99 -4.31
CA SER A 35 -6.59 16.55 -4.78
C SER A 35 -7.77 15.96 -4.02
N ASP A 36 -8.83 16.73 -3.87
CA ASP A 36 -10.12 16.29 -3.31
C ASP A 36 -11.10 15.74 -4.37
N GLY A 37 -10.71 15.72 -5.66
CA GLY A 37 -11.57 15.34 -6.79
C GLY A 37 -12.45 16.48 -7.33
N ALA A 38 -12.34 17.67 -6.76
CA ALA A 38 -12.92 18.91 -7.25
C ALA A 38 -11.78 19.87 -7.66
N ASP A 39 -11.96 21.18 -7.43
CA ASP A 39 -10.98 22.22 -7.81
C ASP A 39 -9.97 22.52 -6.70
N THR A 40 -10.04 21.84 -5.54
CA THR A 40 -9.09 22.09 -4.43
C THR A 40 -8.01 21.02 -4.36
N GLY A 41 -6.80 21.49 -4.09
CA GLY A 41 -5.63 20.62 -4.03
C GLY A 41 -4.48 21.30 -3.32
N ALA A 42 -3.47 20.50 -3.00
CA ALA A 42 -2.20 20.98 -2.51
C ALA A 42 -1.07 20.28 -3.27
N GLN A 43 0.07 20.93 -3.32
CA GLN A 43 1.25 20.41 -4.00
C GLN A 43 2.46 20.56 -3.09
N VAL A 44 3.29 19.53 -3.05
CA VAL A 44 4.62 19.54 -2.43
C VAL A 44 5.63 19.34 -3.56
N SER A 45 6.44 20.36 -3.84
CA SER A 45 7.37 20.36 -5.00
C SER A 45 8.81 20.47 -4.56
N GLY A 46 9.74 20.10 -5.44
CA GLY A 46 11.16 20.26 -5.19
C GLY A 46 11.72 19.23 -4.21
N LEU A 47 11.02 18.10 -4.01
CA LEU A 47 11.51 17.00 -3.20
C LEU A 47 12.67 16.31 -3.92
N ALA A 48 13.74 15.97 -3.20
CA ALA A 48 14.89 15.29 -3.78
C ALA A 48 14.50 13.86 -4.23
N SER A 49 15.03 13.42 -5.36
CA SER A 49 14.76 12.07 -5.91
C SER A 49 15.81 11.02 -5.55
N THR A 50 16.92 11.43 -4.93
CA THR A 50 18.10 10.59 -4.66
C THR A 50 18.33 10.29 -3.17
N SER A 51 17.54 10.91 -2.30
CA SER A 51 17.56 10.71 -0.85
C SER A 51 16.15 10.85 -0.28
N THR A 52 15.96 10.45 0.97
CA THR A 52 14.77 10.79 1.73
C THR A 52 14.53 12.30 1.67
N ALA A 53 13.34 12.70 1.26
CA ALA A 53 12.90 14.09 1.20
C ALA A 53 11.49 14.20 1.76
N MET A 54 11.23 15.27 2.50
CA MET A 54 9.97 15.46 3.20
C MET A 54 9.42 16.84 2.89
N GLY A 55 8.09 16.98 2.90
CA GLY A 55 7.45 18.27 2.76
C GLY A 55 6.00 18.27 3.21
N THR A 56 5.56 19.44 3.67
CA THR A 56 4.20 19.67 4.16
C THR A 56 3.35 20.31 3.07
N PRO A 57 2.16 19.79 2.77
CA PRO A 57 1.25 20.44 1.83
C PRO A 57 0.71 21.75 2.41
N ALA A 58 0.41 22.72 1.54
CA ALA A 58 -0.09 24.05 1.96
C ALA A 58 -1.45 23.99 2.68
N THR A 59 -2.24 22.95 2.40
CA THR A 59 -3.46 22.61 3.13
C THR A 59 -3.43 21.13 3.47
N SER A 60 -4.09 20.74 4.56
CA SER A 60 -4.12 19.35 5.03
C SER A 60 -5.29 18.55 4.46
N GLY A 61 -5.99 19.02 3.43
CA GLY A 61 -7.15 18.32 2.85
C GLY A 61 -8.47 18.50 3.63
N PRO A 62 -9.42 17.56 3.53
CA PRO A 62 -9.22 16.16 3.15
C PRO A 62 -8.98 15.97 1.65
N PHE A 63 -8.06 15.09 1.30
CA PHE A 63 -7.75 14.70 -0.08
C PHE A 63 -8.30 13.32 -0.37
N THR A 64 -8.66 13.06 -1.63
CA THR A 64 -9.14 11.77 -2.12
C THR A 64 -8.12 11.08 -3.01
N THR A 65 -7.14 11.82 -3.57
CA THR A 65 -6.11 11.27 -4.44
C THR A 65 -4.71 11.80 -4.14
N ILE A 66 -3.72 11.03 -4.57
CA ILE A 66 -2.30 11.41 -4.59
C ILE A 66 -1.67 11.02 -5.93
N GLU A 67 -0.96 11.95 -6.55
CA GLU A 67 -0.19 11.76 -7.79
C GLU A 67 1.27 12.18 -7.60
N ILE A 68 2.18 11.45 -8.23
CA ILE A 68 3.62 11.61 -8.05
C ILE A 68 4.23 11.96 -9.41
N ALA A 69 4.42 13.25 -9.67
CA ALA A 69 5.05 13.71 -10.89
C ALA A 69 6.58 13.71 -10.74
N LEU A 70 7.26 12.92 -11.57
CA LEU A 70 8.73 12.84 -11.60
C LEU A 70 9.28 13.81 -12.65
N GLY A 71 10.25 14.63 -12.25
CA GLY A 71 11.00 15.47 -13.17
C GLY A 71 11.71 14.66 -14.26
N ALA A 72 11.96 15.28 -15.41
CA ALA A 72 12.56 14.62 -16.57
C ALA A 72 13.93 13.99 -16.28
N GLY A 73 14.69 14.58 -15.35
CA GLY A 73 16.01 14.15 -14.90
C GLY A 73 16.00 13.09 -13.78
N VAL A 74 14.85 12.74 -13.22
CA VAL A 74 14.76 11.69 -12.19
C VAL A 74 15.14 10.34 -12.80
N ALA A 75 16.23 9.73 -12.30
CA ALA A 75 16.73 8.46 -12.80
C ALA A 75 15.87 7.26 -12.36
N ASN A 76 15.42 7.25 -11.11
CA ASN A 76 14.55 6.20 -10.59
C ASN A 76 13.08 6.48 -10.96
N LYS A 77 12.60 5.89 -12.06
CA LYS A 77 11.21 6.04 -12.51
C LYS A 77 10.18 5.30 -11.63
N GLU A 78 10.65 4.47 -10.70
CA GLU A 78 9.81 3.74 -9.74
C GLU A 78 9.86 4.36 -8.33
N LEU A 79 10.45 5.56 -8.19
CA LEU A 79 10.51 6.27 -6.92
C LEU A 79 9.13 6.39 -6.30
N ARG A 80 9.04 6.08 -4.99
CA ARG A 80 7.78 6.08 -4.26
C ARG A 80 7.77 7.18 -3.21
N CYS A 81 6.57 7.69 -2.95
CA CYS A 81 6.30 8.61 -1.87
C CYS A 81 5.18 8.08 -0.97
N GLN A 82 5.14 8.50 0.28
CA GLN A 82 4.16 8.13 1.27
C GLN A 82 3.51 9.41 1.80
N ALA A 83 2.19 9.37 1.97
CA ALA A 83 1.46 10.43 2.65
C ALA A 83 1.21 10.01 4.10
N LEU A 84 1.51 10.89 5.04
CA LEU A 84 1.34 10.68 6.47
C LEU A 84 0.18 11.52 7.00
N ASP A 85 -0.59 10.95 7.92
CA ASP A 85 -1.63 11.67 8.66
C ASP A 85 -1.04 12.54 9.79
N ASN A 86 -1.89 13.21 10.57
CA ASN A 86 -1.45 14.06 11.70
C ASN A 86 -0.76 13.30 12.84
N TYR A 87 -0.81 11.96 12.83
CA TYR A 87 -0.17 11.09 13.82
C TYR A 87 1.11 10.44 13.28
N GLY A 88 1.51 10.75 12.04
CA GLY A 88 2.64 10.12 11.37
C GLY A 88 2.33 8.72 10.84
N THR A 89 1.05 8.35 10.73
CA THR A 89 0.64 7.04 10.21
C THR A 89 0.52 7.12 8.68
N PRO A 90 1.09 6.15 7.94
CA PRO A 90 0.91 6.07 6.49
C PRO A 90 -0.56 5.91 6.08
N ILE A 91 -0.97 6.71 5.09
CA ILE A 91 -2.31 6.65 4.52
C ILE A 91 -2.35 5.56 3.45
N VAL A 92 -3.43 4.78 3.42
CA VAL A 92 -3.62 3.68 2.46
C VAL A 92 -4.24 4.21 1.17
N GLY A 93 -3.61 3.89 0.05
CA GLY A 93 -4.12 4.16 -1.29
C GLY A 93 -4.38 2.90 -2.09
N VAL A 94 -5.24 3.05 -3.10
CA VAL A 94 -5.65 2.02 -4.04
C VAL A 94 -5.48 2.52 -5.47
N ARG A 95 -4.98 1.64 -6.35
CA ARG A 95 -4.92 1.90 -7.80
C ARG A 95 -5.13 0.59 -8.56
N GLY A 96 -6.33 0.42 -9.11
CA GLY A 96 -6.80 -0.86 -9.62
C GLY A 96 -6.88 -1.89 -8.48
N ALA A 97 -6.27 -3.05 -8.66
CA ALA A 97 -6.20 -4.10 -7.64
C ALA A 97 -5.07 -3.88 -6.61
N ASN A 98 -4.20 -2.89 -6.80
CA ASN A 98 -3.07 -2.65 -5.89
C ASN A 98 -3.53 -1.84 -4.68
N ILE A 99 -3.13 -2.27 -3.49
CA ILE A 99 -3.30 -1.59 -2.22
C ILE A 99 -1.89 -1.36 -1.67
N ASP A 100 -1.59 -0.13 -1.27
CA ASP A 100 -0.26 0.23 -0.79
C ASP A 100 -0.33 1.44 0.17
N THR A 101 0.74 1.69 0.91
CA THR A 101 0.97 2.91 1.70
C THR A 101 2.09 3.78 1.11
N THR A 102 2.76 3.29 0.07
CA THR A 102 3.76 4.01 -0.71
C THR A 102 3.30 4.06 -2.16
N PHE A 103 3.59 5.14 -2.86
CA PHE A 103 2.95 5.47 -4.12
C PHE A 103 4.01 5.89 -5.14
N SER A 104 4.13 5.13 -6.22
CA SER A 104 4.83 5.57 -7.44
C SER A 104 3.79 5.87 -8.50
N ASP A 105 4.02 6.90 -9.30
CA ASP A 105 3.20 7.15 -10.47
C ASP A 105 3.43 6.07 -11.55
N ALA A 106 4.69 5.79 -11.90
CA ALA A 106 5.07 4.83 -12.94
C ALA A 106 4.27 5.02 -14.26
N ASP A 107 3.97 6.28 -14.61
CA ASP A 107 3.17 6.68 -15.77
C ASP A 107 1.74 6.10 -15.76
N LYS A 108 1.15 5.89 -14.58
CA LYS A 108 -0.20 5.30 -14.40
C LYS A 108 -1.21 6.26 -13.77
N GLY A 109 -0.80 7.49 -13.46
CA GLY A 109 -1.66 8.51 -12.89
C GLY A 109 -1.96 8.29 -11.40
N PRO A 110 -2.95 9.03 -10.85
CA PRO A 110 -3.18 9.16 -9.42
C PRO A 110 -3.57 7.85 -8.75
N TRP A 111 -3.14 7.71 -7.50
CA TRP A 111 -3.70 6.78 -6.54
C TRP A 111 -4.92 7.41 -5.87
N THR A 112 -5.91 6.58 -5.52
CA THR A 112 -7.07 7.00 -4.73
C THR A 112 -6.87 6.58 -3.28
N PHE A 113 -7.04 7.47 -2.31
CA PHE A 113 -7.04 7.06 -0.91
C PHE A 113 -8.28 6.24 -0.60
N ARG A 114 -8.12 5.20 0.24
CA ARG A 114 -9.25 4.33 0.65
C ARG A 114 -10.39 5.13 1.28
N GLN A 115 -10.06 6.21 1.98
CA GLN A 115 -10.99 7.19 2.51
C GLN A 115 -10.41 8.58 2.29
N PRO A 116 -11.26 9.64 2.21
CA PRO A 116 -10.76 11.01 2.26
C PRO A 116 -9.88 11.22 3.49
N ALA A 117 -8.65 11.67 3.28
CA ALA A 117 -7.62 11.68 4.31
C ALA A 117 -6.99 13.06 4.50
N HIS A 118 -6.63 13.37 5.74
CA HIS A 118 -5.84 14.55 6.04
C HIS A 118 -4.36 14.22 5.95
N VAL A 119 -3.63 14.95 5.10
CA VAL A 119 -2.19 14.75 4.90
C VAL A 119 -1.43 15.84 5.64
N SER A 120 -0.61 15.45 6.62
CA SER A 120 0.25 16.36 7.38
C SER A 120 1.63 16.51 6.73
N GLU A 121 2.11 15.44 6.10
CA GLU A 121 3.44 15.35 5.53
C GLU A 121 3.47 14.34 4.39
N VAL A 122 4.36 14.60 3.43
CA VAL A 122 4.71 13.70 2.35
C VAL A 122 6.18 13.36 2.48
N VAL A 123 6.51 12.08 2.39
CA VAL A 123 7.88 11.57 2.42
C VAL A 123 8.15 10.85 1.10
N CYS A 124 9.19 11.21 0.36
CA CYS A 124 9.67 10.46 -0.78
C CYS A 124 11.02 9.84 -0.43
N ASP A 125 11.17 8.54 -0.64
CA ASP A 125 12.38 7.81 -0.29
C ASP A 125 12.70 6.75 -1.36
N PRO A 126 13.92 6.73 -1.93
CA PRO A 126 14.35 5.68 -2.85
C PRO A 126 14.33 4.26 -2.27
N ALA A 127 14.33 4.11 -0.94
CA ALA A 127 14.24 2.83 -0.25
C ALA A 127 12.81 2.30 -0.11
N PHE A 128 11.79 3.10 -0.45
CA PHE A 128 10.41 2.63 -0.42
C PHE A 128 10.15 1.61 -1.54
N GLU A 129 9.56 0.50 -1.16
CA GLU A 129 9.18 -0.58 -2.04
C GLU A 129 7.66 -0.72 -2.08
N LYS A 130 7.14 -1.29 -3.17
CA LYS A 130 5.73 -1.66 -3.23
C LYS A 130 5.46 -2.82 -2.28
N ILE A 131 4.29 -2.87 -1.68
CA ILE A 131 3.87 -4.02 -0.87
C ILE A 131 3.73 -5.26 -1.77
N ASP A 132 4.23 -6.41 -1.32
CA ASP A 132 4.01 -7.69 -2.00
C ASP A 132 2.50 -7.98 -2.00
N PRO A 133 1.87 -8.26 -3.16
CA PRO A 133 0.47 -8.70 -3.21
C PRO A 133 0.15 -9.93 -2.35
N ASN A 134 1.16 -10.71 -1.95
CA ASN A 134 1.04 -11.87 -1.05
C ASN A 134 1.47 -11.55 0.39
N SER A 135 1.69 -10.27 0.73
CA SER A 135 2.03 -9.85 2.09
C SER A 135 0.92 -10.25 3.06
N ASP A 136 1.31 -10.59 4.28
CA ASP A 136 0.40 -10.84 5.40
C ASP A 136 -0.47 -9.63 5.72
N GLU A 137 0.03 -8.41 5.43
CA GLU A 137 -0.72 -7.17 5.61
C GLU A 137 -2.01 -7.12 4.75
N LEU A 138 -2.04 -7.83 3.63
CA LEU A 138 -3.17 -7.87 2.69
C LEU A 138 -3.99 -9.17 2.79
N SER A 139 -3.60 -10.08 3.68
CA SER A 139 -4.10 -11.44 3.68
C SER A 139 -4.83 -11.81 4.98
N LEU A 140 -5.55 -12.92 4.94
CA LEU A 140 -6.16 -13.56 6.09
C LEU A 140 -5.32 -14.78 6.45
N ARG A 141 -4.94 -14.92 7.72
CA ARG A 141 -4.19 -16.08 8.21
C ARG A 141 -5.03 -16.85 9.20
N VAL A 142 -5.38 -18.09 8.86
CA VAL A 142 -6.06 -19.01 9.76
C VAL A 142 -5.04 -19.95 10.40
N ILE A 143 -4.99 -19.93 11.72
CA ILE A 143 -4.06 -20.72 12.53
C ILE A 143 -4.87 -21.79 13.26
N LEU A 144 -4.53 -23.06 13.06
CA LEU A 144 -5.17 -24.20 13.70
C LEU A 144 -4.14 -24.89 14.59
N GLN A 145 -4.48 -25.19 15.84
CA GLN A 145 -3.55 -25.80 16.79
C GLN A 145 -4.21 -26.88 17.65
N ASN A 146 -3.43 -27.90 17.96
CA ASN A 146 -3.68 -28.90 19.00
C ASN A 146 -2.41 -29.02 19.84
N GLN A 147 -2.45 -28.55 21.07
CA GLN A 147 -1.27 -28.56 21.94
C GLN A 147 -0.96 -29.98 22.43
N SER A 148 -2.00 -30.78 22.65
CA SER A 148 -1.89 -32.17 23.09
C SER A 148 -1.11 -33.06 22.10
N THR A 149 -1.17 -32.75 20.80
CA THR A 149 -0.48 -33.49 19.74
C THR A 149 0.60 -32.68 19.02
N GLU A 150 0.95 -31.50 19.54
CA GLU A 150 1.88 -30.54 18.92
C GLU A 150 1.61 -30.29 17.42
N THR A 151 0.34 -30.40 17.02
CA THR A 151 -0.07 -30.29 15.62
C THR A 151 -0.53 -28.86 15.35
N GLY A 152 0.12 -28.21 14.40
CA GLY A 152 -0.21 -26.86 13.97
C GLY A 152 -0.41 -26.77 12.46
N SER A 153 -1.25 -25.84 12.02
CA SER A 153 -1.37 -25.44 10.63
C SER A 153 -1.56 -23.93 10.55
N GLN A 154 -0.97 -23.32 9.52
CA GLN A 154 -1.22 -21.93 9.17
C GLN A 154 -1.56 -21.85 7.69
N THR A 155 -2.76 -21.39 7.38
CA THR A 155 -3.22 -21.22 6.01
C THR A 155 -3.46 -19.74 5.73
N VAL A 156 -2.81 -19.23 4.69
CA VAL A 156 -3.04 -17.88 4.19
C VAL A 156 -4.12 -17.93 3.10
N LEU A 157 -5.11 -17.05 3.20
CA LEU A 157 -6.17 -16.87 2.22
C LEU A 157 -6.20 -15.40 1.77
N PRO A 158 -6.51 -15.12 0.49
CA PRO A 158 -6.71 -13.76 0.02
C PRO A 158 -7.93 -13.12 0.69
N ALA A 159 -7.87 -11.81 0.95
CA ALA A 159 -8.98 -11.04 1.49
C ALA A 159 -9.84 -10.41 0.38
N GLY A 160 -11.01 -9.88 0.75
CA GLY A 160 -11.88 -9.07 -0.13
C GLY A 160 -12.87 -9.86 -0.99
N SER A 161 -12.79 -11.18 -0.99
CA SER A 161 -13.73 -12.07 -1.67
C SER A 161 -13.91 -13.37 -0.91
N VAL A 162 -14.86 -14.20 -1.34
CA VAL A 162 -15.01 -15.55 -0.79
C VAL A 162 -13.78 -16.37 -1.16
N ALA A 163 -13.07 -16.85 -0.16
CA ALA A 163 -11.89 -17.68 -0.32
C ALA A 163 -12.06 -19.00 0.42
N TYR A 164 -11.55 -20.07 -0.17
CA TYR A 164 -11.55 -21.39 0.44
C TYR A 164 -10.20 -22.07 0.28
N SER A 165 -9.79 -22.84 1.28
CA SER A 165 -8.56 -23.62 1.24
C SER A 165 -8.64 -24.79 2.22
N ALA A 166 -7.84 -25.83 2.00
CA ALA A 166 -7.59 -26.83 3.03
C ALA A 166 -6.53 -26.29 4.02
N PRO A 167 -6.48 -26.79 5.26
CA PRO A 167 -5.36 -26.52 6.15
C PRO A 167 -4.03 -26.95 5.49
N VAL A 168 -2.98 -26.13 5.62
CA VAL A 168 -1.64 -26.48 5.14
C VAL A 168 -1.03 -27.54 6.05
N GLY A 169 -0.46 -28.59 5.47
CA GLY A 169 0.23 -29.66 6.21
C GLY A 169 -0.71 -30.81 6.61
N SER A 170 -1.39 -30.69 7.75
CA SER A 170 -2.27 -31.72 8.30
C SER A 170 -3.73 -31.27 8.30
N SER A 171 -4.69 -32.18 8.39
CA SER A 171 -6.10 -31.88 8.64
C SER A 171 -6.46 -31.92 10.13
N GLY A 172 -5.51 -32.20 11.02
CA GLY A 172 -5.72 -32.23 12.47
C GLY A 172 -5.76 -33.66 13.06
N PRO A 173 -6.50 -33.89 14.17
CA PRO A 173 -7.52 -33.01 14.75
C PRO A 173 -6.95 -31.76 15.42
N TYR A 174 -7.72 -30.67 15.38
CA TYR A 174 -7.38 -29.39 16.00
C TYR A 174 -8.28 -29.10 17.20
N GLU A 175 -7.75 -28.39 18.19
CA GLU A 175 -8.46 -27.97 19.41
C GLU A 175 -8.82 -26.49 19.36
N THR A 176 -8.04 -25.68 18.64
CA THR A 176 -8.23 -24.24 18.56
C THR A 176 -8.09 -23.73 17.13
N VAL A 177 -8.75 -22.60 16.88
CA VAL A 177 -8.65 -21.85 15.62
C VAL A 177 -8.54 -20.36 15.91
N GLU A 178 -7.60 -19.70 15.27
CA GLU A 178 -7.40 -18.26 15.30
C GLU A 178 -7.43 -17.71 13.88
N LEU A 179 -8.00 -16.52 13.72
CA LEU A 179 -7.90 -15.74 12.50
C LEU A 179 -7.00 -14.55 12.85
N SER A 180 -6.04 -14.24 11.98
CA SER A 180 -5.35 -12.95 11.96
C SER A 180 -5.71 -12.26 10.64
N VAL A 181 -6.11 -11.00 10.74
CA VAL A 181 -6.50 -10.16 9.60
C VAL A 181 -5.38 -9.17 9.33
N GLY A 182 -4.86 -9.13 8.11
CA GLY A 182 -3.81 -8.19 7.73
C GLY A 182 -4.22 -6.74 7.98
N SER A 183 -3.26 -5.91 8.40
CA SER A 183 -3.46 -4.48 8.73
C SER A 183 -4.04 -3.65 7.59
N LEU A 184 -3.81 -4.06 6.34
CA LEU A 184 -4.29 -3.38 5.14
C LEU A 184 -5.54 -4.04 4.53
N VAL A 185 -6.08 -5.10 5.12
CA VAL A 185 -7.39 -5.63 4.74
C VAL A 185 -8.46 -4.59 5.09
N GLU A 186 -9.34 -4.26 4.14
CA GLU A 186 -10.37 -3.23 4.34
C GLU A 186 -11.38 -3.62 5.43
N LYS A 187 -11.84 -4.88 5.39
CA LYS A 187 -12.78 -5.43 6.37
C LYS A 187 -12.02 -6.08 7.52
N GLN A 188 -11.75 -5.31 8.58
CA GLN A 188 -11.04 -5.79 9.78
C GLN A 188 -11.87 -6.77 10.62
N ASP A 189 -13.19 -6.72 10.56
CA ASP A 189 -14.10 -7.66 11.23
C ASP A 189 -14.38 -8.91 10.36
N TYR A 190 -13.41 -9.34 9.55
CA TYR A 190 -13.54 -10.51 8.68
C TYR A 190 -13.88 -11.76 9.50
N ARG A 191 -14.70 -12.64 8.91
CA ARG A 191 -15.10 -13.89 9.53
C ARG A 191 -14.80 -15.07 8.61
N CYS A 192 -14.39 -16.16 9.24
CA CYS A 192 -14.15 -17.44 8.59
C CYS A 192 -14.96 -18.54 9.26
N GLN A 193 -15.03 -19.69 8.61
CA GLN A 193 -15.65 -20.91 9.06
C GLN A 193 -14.70 -22.06 8.74
N ILE A 194 -14.67 -23.05 9.61
CA ILE A 194 -13.99 -24.32 9.39
C ILE A 194 -15.03 -25.42 9.24
N GLN A 195 -14.83 -26.32 8.29
CA GLN A 195 -15.75 -27.38 7.94
C GLN A 195 -15.05 -28.74 8.01
N ASP A 196 -15.81 -29.76 8.38
CA ASP A 196 -15.38 -31.15 8.36
C ASP A 196 -15.39 -31.75 6.94
N MET A 197 -15.08 -33.04 6.82
CA MET A 197 -15.07 -33.77 5.54
C MET A 197 -16.45 -33.86 4.88
N ALA A 198 -17.55 -33.78 5.65
CA ALA A 198 -18.91 -33.75 5.14
C ALA A 198 -19.35 -32.33 4.71
N GLY A 199 -18.48 -31.33 4.85
CA GLY A 199 -18.78 -29.93 4.56
C GLY A 199 -19.66 -29.27 5.62
N GLN A 200 -19.81 -29.89 6.79
CA GLN A 200 -20.55 -29.31 7.90
C GLN A 200 -19.68 -28.32 8.66
N PRO A 201 -20.19 -27.14 9.01
CA PRO A 201 -19.49 -26.21 9.88
C PRO A 201 -19.19 -26.80 11.26
N LEU A 202 -17.96 -26.62 11.73
CA LEU A 202 -17.59 -26.96 13.10
C LEU A 202 -17.95 -25.80 14.03
N ILE A 203 -18.37 -26.16 15.25
CA ILE A 203 -18.76 -25.20 16.28
C ILE A 203 -17.52 -24.77 17.04
N VAL A 204 -17.41 -23.46 17.23
CA VAL A 204 -16.30 -22.80 17.93
C VAL A 204 -16.82 -21.97 19.10
N LEU A 205 -16.02 -21.91 20.15
CA LEU A 205 -16.33 -21.35 21.45
C LEU A 205 -15.31 -20.28 21.82
N ARG A 206 -15.78 -19.15 22.36
CA ARG A 206 -14.91 -18.13 22.98
C ARG A 206 -15.64 -17.46 24.14
N GLY A 207 -15.27 -17.84 25.36
CA GLY A 207 -16.06 -17.53 26.56
C GLY A 207 -17.46 -18.14 26.46
N ALA A 208 -18.49 -17.32 26.66
CA ALA A 208 -19.89 -17.75 26.52
C ALA A 208 -20.40 -17.77 25.07
N ASN A 209 -19.60 -17.33 24.09
CA ASN A 209 -20.02 -17.31 22.70
C ASN A 209 -19.85 -18.70 22.07
N ARG A 210 -20.90 -19.15 21.39
CA ARG A 210 -20.94 -20.39 20.59
C ARG A 210 -21.37 -20.02 19.17
N ASP A 211 -20.57 -20.39 18.17
CA ASP A 211 -20.78 -19.93 16.79
C ASP A 211 -20.24 -20.96 15.78
N ILE A 212 -20.61 -20.83 14.50
CA ILE A 212 -20.07 -21.63 13.39
C ILE A 212 -19.15 -20.83 12.46
N THR A 213 -18.99 -19.55 12.77
CA THR A 213 -18.10 -18.62 12.10
C THR A 213 -17.32 -17.89 13.20
N PHE A 214 -16.07 -17.53 12.94
CA PHE A 214 -15.19 -16.87 13.89
C PHE A 214 -14.49 -15.66 13.26
N SER A 215 -14.17 -14.68 14.09
CA SER A 215 -13.36 -13.51 13.75
C SER A 215 -12.24 -13.39 14.77
N ASP A 216 -11.15 -12.72 14.37
CA ASP A 216 -10.08 -12.33 15.27
C ASP A 216 -10.63 -11.42 16.38
N ALA A 217 -11.06 -10.21 15.99
CA ALA A 217 -11.52 -9.13 16.86
C ALA A 217 -10.53 -8.82 18.00
N ASP A 218 -9.22 -8.99 17.75
CA ASP A 218 -8.11 -8.78 18.69
C ASP A 218 -8.29 -9.54 20.03
N LYS A 219 -8.95 -10.70 19.96
CA LYS A 219 -9.32 -11.51 21.13
C LYS A 219 -8.67 -12.89 21.13
N GLY A 220 -7.81 -13.16 20.14
CA GLY A 220 -7.10 -14.42 19.97
C GLY A 220 -8.00 -15.60 19.65
N ALA A 221 -7.44 -16.80 19.82
CA ALA A 221 -8.02 -18.07 19.42
C ALA A 221 -9.42 -18.37 19.99
N TRP A 222 -10.19 -19.08 19.19
CA TRP A 222 -11.40 -19.80 19.55
C TRP A 222 -11.07 -21.27 19.83
N THR A 223 -11.83 -21.91 20.70
CA THR A 223 -11.74 -23.35 20.97
C THR A 223 -12.80 -24.09 20.17
N LEU A 224 -12.46 -25.18 19.50
CA LEU A 224 -13.47 -26.04 18.87
C LEU A 224 -14.27 -26.75 19.97
N GLU A 225 -15.59 -26.83 19.82
CA GLU A 225 -16.46 -27.50 20.80
C GLU A 225 -16.04 -28.95 21.05
N ASN A 226 -15.60 -29.64 20.00
CA ASN A 226 -14.92 -30.92 20.07
C ASN A 226 -13.66 -30.87 19.20
N PRO A 227 -12.51 -31.38 19.67
CA PRO A 227 -11.32 -31.49 18.82
C PRO A 227 -11.64 -32.28 17.55
N SER A 228 -11.41 -31.66 16.39
CA SER A 228 -11.95 -32.16 15.11
C SER A 228 -10.97 -31.98 13.95
N ALA A 229 -11.06 -32.86 12.96
CA ALA A 229 -10.35 -32.66 11.71
C ALA A 229 -11.01 -31.55 10.88
N VAL A 230 -10.21 -30.63 10.36
CA VAL A 230 -10.65 -29.55 9.47
C VAL A 230 -10.29 -29.95 8.04
N HIS A 231 -11.31 -30.03 7.17
CA HIS A 231 -11.11 -30.34 5.76
C HIS A 231 -11.12 -29.08 4.89
N LYS A 232 -11.89 -28.06 5.29
CA LYS A 232 -12.02 -26.82 4.52
C LYS A 232 -12.12 -25.62 5.45
N ILE A 233 -11.39 -24.58 5.11
CA ILE A 233 -11.47 -23.23 5.66
C ILE A 233 -12.21 -22.40 4.62
N VAL A 234 -13.22 -21.65 5.04
CA VAL A 234 -13.99 -20.72 4.19
C VAL A 234 -13.96 -19.36 4.86
N CYS A 235 -13.44 -18.35 4.17
CA CYS A 235 -13.47 -16.96 4.63
C CYS A 235 -14.32 -16.17 3.65
N ASP A 236 -15.35 -15.50 4.15
CA ASP A 236 -16.33 -14.79 3.32
C ASP A 236 -16.61 -13.43 3.96
N PRO A 237 -16.47 -12.32 3.21
CA PRO A 237 -16.70 -10.98 3.75
C PRO A 237 -18.17 -10.74 4.15
N THR A 238 -19.11 -11.60 3.72
CA THR A 238 -20.53 -11.55 4.08
C THR A 238 -20.86 -12.31 5.36
N PHE A 239 -19.93 -13.10 5.91
CA PHE A 239 -20.17 -13.82 7.15
C PHE A 239 -20.41 -12.88 8.32
N VAL A 240 -21.50 -13.16 9.05
CA VAL A 240 -21.86 -12.51 10.32
C VAL A 240 -21.78 -13.52 11.46
N ALA A 241 -21.78 -13.03 12.69
CA ALA A 241 -21.92 -13.89 13.86
C ALA A 241 -23.32 -14.53 13.85
N GLN A 242 -23.40 -15.86 13.89
CA GLN A 242 -24.69 -16.54 13.88
C GLN A 242 -25.25 -16.76 15.28
N LYS A 243 -24.37 -16.86 16.30
CA LYS A 243 -24.71 -17.13 17.71
C LYS A 243 -25.72 -18.28 17.87
N LEU A 244 -25.18 -19.49 18.05
CA LEU A 244 -25.99 -20.68 18.30
C LEU A 244 -26.53 -20.75 19.74
#